data_AF-A0A3E0GSI8-F1
#
_entry.id   AF-A0A3E0GSI8-F1
#
_cell.length_a   1.000
_cell.length_b   1.000
_cell.length_c   1.000
_cell.angle_alpha   90.00
_cell.angle_beta   90.00
_cell.angle_gamma   90.00
#
_symmetry.space_group_name_H-M   'P 1'
#
loop_
_entity.id
_entity.type
_entity.pdbx_description
1 polymer ?
#
loop_
_entity_poly.entity_id
_entity_poly.type
_entity_poly.pdbx_seq_one_letter_code
_entity_poly.pdbx_strand_id
1 'polypeptide(L)'
;MPAWTGDLPPIDRLSPHTSAAIRLAEHSHQGHHIRPDGTAEFLRRYRNFVHRPERNLRLVASEMPCCPGCQYDDIAVVRDALQEVMRVLPRQARIELRQLLANLDAEFRRRTLPDPDPEHWTDWSGTPDAWWHRRLYQGG
;
A
#
# COMPACT_ATOMS: atom_id res chain seq x y z
N MET A 1 16.89 1.19 18.39
CA MET A 1 15.44 0.90 18.35
C MET A 1 14.92 1.01 19.78
N PRO A 2 13.79 1.70 20.04
CA PRO A 2 13.18 1.72 21.37
C PRO A 2 12.78 0.30 21.81
N ALA A 3 12.82 0.01 23.11
CA ALA A 3 12.54 -1.34 23.63
C ALA A 3 11.11 -1.82 23.31
N TRP A 4 10.11 -0.91 23.40
CA TRP A 4 8.70 -1.25 23.20
C TRP A 4 8.35 -1.75 21.79
N THR A 5 9.17 -1.44 20.77
CA THR A 5 8.87 -1.89 19.40
C THR A 5 9.23 -3.35 19.16
N GLY A 6 10.10 -3.94 19.99
CA GLY A 6 10.56 -5.33 19.88
C GLY A 6 9.65 -6.34 20.58
N ASP A 7 8.85 -5.90 21.55
CA ASP A 7 7.98 -6.76 22.37
C ASP A 7 6.63 -7.08 21.70
N LEU A 8 6.32 -6.39 20.61
CA LEU A 8 5.07 -6.55 19.88
C LEU A 8 5.18 -7.65 18.81
N PRO A 9 4.08 -8.36 18.51
CA PRO A 9 4.11 -9.41 17.51
C PRO A 9 4.57 -8.86 16.15
N PRO A 10 5.33 -9.64 15.36
CA PRO A 10 5.77 -9.22 14.04
C PRO A 10 4.60 -8.87 13.13
N ILE A 11 4.79 -7.84 12.31
CA ILE A 11 3.88 -7.50 11.24
C ILE A 11 3.97 -8.63 10.21
N ASP A 12 2.80 -9.10 9.74
CA ASP A 12 2.64 -10.31 8.92
C ASP A 12 3.73 -10.51 7.84
N ARG A 13 4.40 -11.67 7.91
CA ARG A 13 5.51 -12.10 7.04
C ARG A 13 6.74 -11.17 7.00
N LEU A 14 6.89 -10.28 7.98
CA LEU A 14 8.09 -9.48 8.17
C LEU A 14 8.84 -9.95 9.43
N SER A 15 10.15 -9.79 9.40
CA SER A 15 11.01 -10.07 10.54
C SER A 15 10.66 -9.17 11.73
N PRO A 16 10.98 -9.60 12.97
CA PRO A 16 10.80 -8.74 14.15
C PRO A 16 11.55 -7.41 14.02
N HIS A 17 12.75 -7.42 13.42
CA HIS A 17 13.55 -6.21 13.21
C HIS A 17 12.87 -5.22 12.27
N THR A 18 12.36 -5.69 11.13
CA THR A 18 11.65 -4.83 10.17
C THR A 18 10.31 -4.35 10.74
N SER A 19 9.61 -5.21 11.47
CA SER A 19 8.39 -4.85 12.19
C SER A 19 8.63 -3.73 13.20
N ALA A 20 9.71 -3.83 13.99
CA ALA A 20 10.10 -2.80 14.94
C ALA A 20 10.48 -1.47 14.26
N ALA A 21 11.16 -1.54 13.11
CA ALA A 21 11.50 -0.36 12.31
C ALA A 21 10.26 0.34 11.74
N ILE A 22 9.26 -0.44 11.32
CA ILE A 22 7.97 0.09 10.86
C ILE A 22 7.23 0.77 11.99
N ARG A 23 7.08 0.12 13.16
CA ARG A 23 6.40 0.72 14.32
C ARG A 23 7.08 2.01 14.78
N LEU A 24 8.41 2.07 14.72
CA LEU A 24 9.14 3.30 14.98
C LEU A 24 8.81 4.37 13.94
N ALA A 25 8.79 4.02 12.65
CA ALA A 25 8.46 4.96 11.58
C ALA A 25 7.02 5.49 11.72
N GLU A 26 6.06 4.63 12.02
CA GLU A 26 4.66 4.98 12.27
C GLU A 26 4.48 5.94 13.46
N HIS A 27 5.35 5.85 14.46
CA HIS A 27 5.28 6.72 15.64
C HIS A 27 6.03 8.04 15.46
N SER A 28 7.14 8.04 14.72
CA SER A 28 8.07 9.17 14.65
C SER A 28 7.91 10.05 13.41
N HIS A 29 7.29 9.55 12.34
CA HIS A 29 7.10 10.32 11.11
C HIS A 29 5.67 10.84 10.98
N GLN A 30 5.57 12.12 10.62
CA GLN A 30 4.32 12.72 10.15
C GLN A 30 4.26 12.51 8.64
N GLY A 31 3.24 11.81 8.18
CA GLY A 31 2.96 11.56 6.77
C GLY A 31 1.47 11.42 6.56
N HIS A 32 0.98 11.67 5.35
CA HIS A 32 -0.46 11.62 5.06
C HIS A 32 -1.03 10.22 5.33
N HIS A 33 -0.25 9.19 5.01
CA HIS A 33 -0.64 7.80 5.24
C HIS A 33 0.04 7.13 6.45
N ILE A 34 1.01 7.80 7.08
CA ILE A 34 1.78 7.22 8.18
C ILE A 34 1.01 7.40 9.48
N ARG A 35 0.58 6.28 10.08
CA ARG A 35 -0.14 6.25 11.36
C ARG A 35 0.13 4.96 12.12
N PRO A 36 -0.04 4.96 13.47
CA PRO A 36 0.08 3.75 14.27
C PRO A 36 -0.74 2.58 13.71
N ASP A 37 -0.11 1.42 13.59
CA ASP A 37 -0.67 0.16 13.06
C ASP A 37 -1.16 0.23 11.60
N GLY A 38 -0.89 1.34 10.90
CA GLY A 38 -1.34 1.57 9.52
C GLY A 38 -0.74 0.56 8.55
N THR A 39 0.56 0.27 8.64
CA THR A 39 1.25 -0.64 7.71
C THR A 39 0.69 -2.05 7.78
N ALA A 40 0.39 -2.54 9.00
CA ALA A 40 -0.21 -3.85 9.19
C ALA A 40 -1.63 -3.91 8.59
N GLU A 41 -2.43 -2.86 8.77
CA GLU A 41 -3.74 -2.75 8.13
C GLU A 41 -3.63 -2.74 6.61
N PHE A 42 -2.73 -1.92 6.05
CA PHE A 42 -2.54 -1.78 4.61
C PHE A 42 -2.05 -3.08 3.97
N LEU A 43 -1.11 -3.79 4.58
CA LEU A 43 -0.66 -5.11 4.10
C LEU A 43 -1.81 -6.13 4.11
N ARG A 44 -2.64 -6.13 5.16
CA ARG A 44 -3.82 -6.99 5.25
C ARG A 44 -4.83 -6.66 4.15
N ARG A 45 -5.16 -5.39 3.94
CA ARG A 45 -6.07 -4.94 2.86
C ARG A 45 -5.53 -5.33 1.49
N TYR A 46 -4.24 -5.06 1.24
CA TYR A 46 -3.60 -5.37 -0.04
C TYR A 46 -3.59 -6.87 -0.32
N ARG A 47 -3.25 -7.69 0.68
CA ARG A 47 -3.33 -9.14 0.57
C ARG A 47 -4.76 -9.62 0.30
N ASN A 48 -5.73 -9.14 1.06
CA ASN A 48 -7.12 -9.55 0.90
C ASN A 48 -7.63 -9.23 -0.51
N PHE A 49 -7.30 -8.05 -1.05
CA PHE A 49 -7.64 -7.69 -2.41
C PHE A 49 -7.03 -8.66 -3.43
N VAL A 50 -5.71 -8.89 -3.40
CA VAL A 50 -5.06 -9.73 -4.41
C VAL A 50 -5.36 -11.22 -4.28
N HIS A 51 -5.94 -11.68 -3.17
CA HIS A 51 -6.38 -13.07 -2.94
C HIS A 51 -7.89 -13.27 -3.00
N ARG A 52 -8.66 -12.25 -3.41
CA ARG A 52 -10.08 -12.38 -3.71
C ARG A 52 -10.35 -13.55 -4.68
N PRO A 53 -11.50 -14.24 -4.65
CA PRO A 53 -11.76 -15.37 -5.55
C PRO A 53 -11.94 -14.98 -7.04
N GLU A 54 -12.27 -13.74 -7.35
CA GLU A 54 -12.66 -13.27 -8.69
C GLU A 54 -11.49 -13.23 -9.67
N ARG A 55 -11.55 -13.98 -10.79
CA ARG A 55 -10.42 -14.12 -11.72
C ARG A 55 -9.76 -12.80 -12.16
N ASN A 56 -10.58 -11.80 -12.53
CA ASN A 56 -10.13 -10.47 -12.90
C ASN A 56 -10.69 -9.45 -11.91
N LEU A 57 -9.81 -8.73 -11.24
CA LEU A 57 -10.15 -7.70 -10.27
C LEU A 57 -10.21 -6.34 -10.96
N ARG A 58 -11.25 -5.58 -10.64
CA ARG A 58 -11.34 -4.15 -10.95
C ARG A 58 -11.09 -3.36 -9.68
N LEU A 59 -10.46 -2.21 -9.82
CA LEU A 59 -10.31 -1.28 -8.71
C LEU A 59 -11.66 -0.64 -8.41
N VAL A 60 -11.82 -0.14 -7.20
CA VAL A 60 -13.01 0.60 -6.79
C VAL A 60 -12.50 1.90 -6.18
N ALA A 61 -12.91 3.02 -6.77
CA ALA A 61 -12.57 4.32 -6.21
C ALA A 61 -13.30 4.47 -4.88
N SER A 62 -12.67 5.13 -3.92
CA SER A 62 -13.35 5.46 -2.68
C SER A 62 -14.51 6.41 -2.96
N GLU A 63 -15.70 6.09 -2.44
CA GLU A 63 -16.86 6.99 -2.51
C GLU A 63 -16.65 8.27 -1.69
N MET A 64 -15.76 8.24 -0.70
CA MET A 64 -15.45 9.36 0.20
C MET A 64 -13.93 9.54 0.34
N PRO A 65 -13.24 10.02 -0.71
CA PRO A 65 -11.78 10.11 -0.73
C PRO A 65 -11.23 11.13 0.29
N CYS A 66 -12.02 12.14 0.66
CA CYS A 66 -11.62 13.14 1.66
C CYS A 66 -11.78 12.64 3.10
N CYS A 67 -12.47 11.52 3.34
CA CYS A 67 -12.69 11.01 4.68
C CYS A 67 -11.45 10.25 5.19
N PRO A 68 -10.88 10.62 6.36
CA PRO A 68 -9.78 9.88 6.96
C PRO A 68 -10.18 8.43 7.23
N GLY A 69 -9.62 7.49 6.45
CA GLY A 69 -9.94 6.06 6.54
C GLY A 69 -10.63 5.52 5.29
N CYS A 70 -11.73 6.14 4.83
CA CYS A 70 -12.49 5.67 3.67
C CYS A 70 -11.68 5.76 2.36
N GLN A 71 -10.71 6.67 2.27
CA GLN A 71 -9.79 6.71 1.13
C GLN A 71 -9.09 5.36 0.87
N TYR A 72 -8.91 4.53 1.90
CA TYR A 72 -8.26 3.21 1.81
C TYR A 72 -9.20 2.09 1.36
N ASP A 73 -10.43 2.42 0.97
CA ASP A 73 -11.30 1.51 0.22
C ASP A 73 -10.84 1.42 -1.24
N ASP A 74 -10.13 2.45 -1.73
CA ASP A 74 -9.33 2.35 -2.95
C ASP A 74 -7.98 1.67 -2.66
N ILE A 75 -7.79 0.51 -3.29
CA ILE A 75 -6.60 -0.30 -3.11
C ILE A 75 -5.33 0.34 -3.70
N ALA A 76 -5.46 1.24 -4.68
CA ALA A 76 -4.34 1.99 -5.21
C ALA A 76 -3.82 2.99 -4.17
N VAL A 77 -4.71 3.63 -3.40
CA VAL A 77 -4.36 4.49 -2.26
C VAL A 77 -3.71 3.68 -1.13
N VAL A 78 -4.16 2.45 -0.88
CA VAL A 78 -3.46 1.53 0.05
C VAL A 78 -2.02 1.28 -0.42
N ARG A 79 -1.77 1.17 -1.73
CA ARG A 79 -0.43 0.98 -2.27
C ARG A 79 0.43 2.24 -2.18
N ASP A 80 -0.16 3.43 -2.29
CA ASP A 80 0.52 4.71 -2.03
C ASP A 80 0.96 4.81 -0.57
N ALA A 81 0.09 4.42 0.36
CA ALA A 81 0.41 4.39 1.78
C ALA A 81 1.62 3.49 2.08
N LEU A 82 1.66 2.29 1.52
CA LEU A 82 2.80 1.38 1.64
C LEU A 82 4.07 1.94 0.98
N GLN A 83 3.93 2.68 -0.13
CA GLN A 83 5.04 3.39 -0.78
C GLN A 83 5.61 4.50 0.11
N GLU A 84 4.76 5.25 0.81
CA GLU A 84 5.17 6.30 1.72
C GLU A 84 5.94 5.73 2.92
N VAL A 85 5.42 4.65 3.55
CA VAL A 85 6.13 3.92 4.60
C VAL A 85 7.51 3.47 4.14
N MET A 86 7.62 2.88 2.95
CA MET A 86 8.92 2.48 2.40
C MET A 86 9.93 3.64 2.31
N ARG A 87 9.48 4.87 1.98
CA ARG A 87 10.39 6.02 1.81
C ARG A 87 11.07 6.39 3.13
N VAL A 88 10.36 6.30 4.25
CA VAL A 88 10.88 6.69 5.57
C VAL A 88 11.66 5.57 6.29
N LEU A 89 11.52 4.31 5.87
CA LEU A 89 12.20 3.19 6.51
C LEU A 89 13.73 3.21 6.34
N PRO A 90 14.51 2.71 7.32
CA PRO A 90 15.93 2.45 7.14
C PRO A 90 16.17 1.39 6.06
N ARG A 91 17.35 1.41 5.44
CA ARG A 91 17.68 0.63 4.22
C ARG A 91 17.31 -0.85 4.31
N GLN A 92 17.63 -1.53 5.42
CA GLN A 92 17.38 -2.97 5.55
C GLN A 92 15.88 -3.28 5.65
N ALA A 93 15.16 -2.58 6.52
CA ALA A 93 13.70 -2.73 6.64
C ALA A 93 12.98 -2.41 5.33
N ARG A 94 13.46 -1.39 4.61
CA ARG A 94 12.97 -1.04 3.28
C ARG A 94 13.17 -2.16 2.26
N ILE A 95 14.29 -2.88 2.30
CA ILE A 95 14.56 -4.00 1.38
C ILE A 95 13.58 -5.14 1.63
N GLU A 96 13.39 -5.54 2.89
CA GLU A 96 12.49 -6.63 3.25
C GLU A 96 11.03 -6.29 2.89
N LEU A 97 10.56 -5.09 3.24
CA LEU A 97 9.22 -4.64 2.85
C LEU A 97 9.06 -4.61 1.32
N ARG A 98 10.09 -4.17 0.58
CA ARG A 98 10.05 -4.18 -0.90
C ARG A 98 9.92 -5.61 -1.44
N GLN A 99 10.62 -6.59 -0.87
CA GLN A 99 10.55 -7.98 -1.31
C GLN A 99 9.16 -8.57 -1.06
N LEU A 100 8.55 -8.27 0.10
CA LEU A 100 7.18 -8.68 0.39
C LEU A 100 6.20 -8.05 -0.62
N LEU A 101 6.32 -6.75 -0.86
CA LEU A 101 5.46 -6.02 -1.79
C LEU A 101 5.66 -6.48 -3.23
N ALA A 102 6.86 -6.84 -3.66
CA ALA A 102 7.09 -7.32 -5.03
C ALA A 102 6.22 -8.52 -5.40
N ASN A 103 6.00 -9.45 -4.46
CA ASN A 103 5.13 -10.60 -4.69
C ASN A 103 3.65 -10.19 -4.77
N LEU A 104 3.22 -9.25 -3.93
CA LEU A 104 1.85 -8.73 -3.94
C LEU A 104 1.59 -7.87 -5.19
N ASP A 105 2.56 -7.03 -5.58
CA ASP A 105 2.53 -6.18 -6.77
C ASP A 105 2.47 -7.03 -8.05
N ALA A 106 3.19 -8.16 -8.09
CA ALA A 106 3.13 -9.11 -9.19
C ALA A 106 1.73 -9.72 -9.33
N GLU A 107 1.12 -10.12 -8.22
CA GLU A 107 -0.23 -10.68 -8.22
C GLU A 107 -1.28 -9.61 -8.57
N PHE A 108 -1.16 -8.41 -8.01
CA PHE A 108 -1.99 -7.27 -8.35
C PHE A 108 -1.95 -6.99 -9.85
N ARG A 109 -0.75 -6.92 -10.44
CA ARG A 109 -0.56 -6.70 -11.87
C ARG A 109 -1.12 -7.83 -12.73
N ARG A 110 -1.03 -9.09 -12.27
CA ARG A 110 -1.57 -10.25 -12.99
C ARG A 110 -3.10 -10.27 -12.99
N ARG A 111 -3.72 -9.78 -11.93
CA ARG A 111 -5.17 -9.88 -11.71
C ARG A 111 -5.96 -8.63 -12.05
N THR A 112 -5.31 -7.48 -12.18
CA THR A 112 -5.93 -6.22 -12.59
C THR A 112 -5.54 -5.92 -14.03
N LEU A 113 -6.51 -5.46 -14.82
CA LEU A 113 -6.27 -5.08 -16.21
C LEU A 113 -5.73 -3.65 -16.28
N PRO A 114 -4.75 -3.36 -17.16
CA PRO A 114 -4.34 -1.99 -17.43
C PRO A 114 -5.52 -1.19 -17.99
N ASP A 115 -5.62 0.08 -17.59
CA ASP A 115 -6.51 1.03 -18.25
C ASP A 115 -5.98 1.26 -19.68
N PRO A 116 -6.77 1.03 -20.76
CA PRO A 116 -6.30 1.22 -22.13
C PRO A 116 -6.13 2.69 -22.53
N ASP A 117 -6.73 3.63 -21.81
CA ASP A 117 -6.72 5.05 -22.16
C ASP A 117 -5.56 5.79 -21.46
N PRO A 118 -4.53 6.26 -22.20
CA PRO A 118 -3.42 7.00 -21.61
C PRO A 118 -3.81 8.37 -21.04
N GLU A 119 -4.95 8.94 -21.45
CA GLU A 119 -5.45 10.21 -20.89
C GLU A 119 -5.81 10.07 -19.41
N HIS A 120 -6.14 8.86 -18.95
CA HIS A 120 -6.40 8.55 -17.54
C HIS A 120 -5.14 8.25 -16.72
N TRP A 121 -3.93 8.33 -17.30
CA TRP A 121 -2.69 7.94 -16.62
C TRP A 121 -1.92 9.13 -16.03
N THR A 122 -2.52 10.30 -16.00
CA THR A 122 -1.92 11.53 -15.48
C THR A 122 -2.86 12.22 -14.52
N ASP A 123 -2.28 12.78 -13.45
CA ASP A 123 -3.02 13.64 -12.54
C ASP A 123 -3.39 14.99 -13.18
N TRP A 124 -4.13 15.82 -12.44
CA TRP A 124 -4.58 17.16 -12.88
C TRP A 124 -3.43 18.11 -13.27
N SER A 125 -2.19 17.82 -12.86
CA SER A 125 -0.99 18.60 -13.19
C SER A 125 -0.25 18.07 -14.42
N GLY A 126 -0.71 16.97 -15.01
CA GLY A 126 -0.04 16.26 -16.10
C GLY A 126 1.09 15.34 -15.63
N THR A 127 1.21 15.08 -14.33
CA THR A 127 2.21 14.17 -13.79
C THR A 127 1.73 12.72 -13.97
N PRO A 128 2.55 11.82 -14.56
CA PRO A 128 2.13 10.43 -14.75
C PRO A 128 1.89 9.72 -13.42
N ASP A 129 0.71 9.10 -13.28
CA ASP A 129 0.33 8.37 -12.08
C ASP A 129 1.23 7.17 -11.83
N ALA A 130 1.31 6.69 -10.60
CA ALA A 130 1.99 5.43 -10.35
C ALA A 130 1.28 4.28 -11.10
N TRP A 131 2.03 3.26 -11.54
CA TRP A 131 1.49 2.22 -12.41
C TRP A 131 0.29 1.47 -11.83
N TRP A 132 0.16 1.42 -10.49
CA TRP A 132 -0.95 0.75 -9.79
C TRP A 132 -2.27 1.52 -9.86
N HIS A 133 -2.24 2.82 -10.18
CA HIS A 133 -3.43 3.64 -10.50
C HIS A 133 -3.86 3.49 -11.97
N ARG A 134 -2.94 3.08 -12.85
CA ARG A 134 -3.20 2.88 -14.29
C ARG A 134 -3.90 1.55 -14.58
N ARG A 135 -4.99 1.27 -13.87
CA ARG A 135 -5.74 0.01 -13.90
C ARG A 135 -7.23 0.30 -14.05
N LEU A 136 -7.96 -0.64 -14.63
CA LEU A 136 -9.41 -0.49 -14.79
C LEU A 136 -10.14 -0.44 -13.44
N TYR A 137 -10.90 0.64 -13.25
CA TYR A 137 -11.82 0.84 -12.14
C TYR A 137 -13.21 0.30 -12.47
N GLN A 138 -14.02 0.00 -11.45
CA GLN A 138 -15.45 -0.23 -11.60
C GLN A 138 -16.12 1.07 -12.03
N GLY A 139 -16.99 1.01 -13.05
CA GLY A 139 -17.63 2.19 -13.62
C GLY A 139 -16.84 2.88 -14.74
N GLY A 140 -15.65 2.36 -15.09
CA GLY A 140 -14.92 2.67 -16.34
C GLY A 140 -15.20 1.67 -17.45
#